data_AF-A0A350TKA6-F1
#
_entry.id   AF-A0A350TKA6-F1
#
_cell.length_a   1.000
_cell.length_b   1.000
_cell.length_c   1.000
_cell.angle_alpha   90.00
_cell.angle_beta   90.00
_cell.angle_gamma   90.00
#
_symmetry.space_group_name_H-M   'P 1'
#
loop_
_entity.id
_entity.type
_entity.pdbx_description
1 polymer ?
#
loop_
_entity_poly.entity_id
_entity_poly.type
_entity_poly.pdbx_seq_one_letter_code
_entity_poly.pdbx_strand_id
1 'polypeptide(L)' 'MDDPIYDIELEDCPICRGAGLMQDEQGWSVSVTCMDCGAETAHAEYRTPEERLEAARRVALLWNMGKVVHTGMSD' A
#
# COMPACT_ATOMS: atom_id res chain seq x y z
N MET A 1 -4.59 -10.21 -17.69
CA MET A 1 -5.54 -10.34 -16.56
C MET A 1 -5.06 -9.27 -15.62
N ASP A 2 -5.57 -8.06 -15.85
CA ASP A 2 -5.03 -6.84 -15.29
C ASP A 2 -5.94 -6.51 -14.12
N ASP A 3 -5.53 -6.92 -12.92
CA ASP A 3 -6.27 -6.62 -11.70
C ASP A 3 -6.30 -5.10 -11.50
N PRO A 4 -7.48 -4.47 -11.36
CA PRO A 4 -7.63 -3.01 -11.34
C PRO A 4 -6.98 -2.33 -10.13
N ILE A 5 -6.55 -3.12 -9.13
CA ILE A 5 -5.83 -2.60 -7.97
C ILE A 5 -4.39 -2.17 -8.34
N TYR A 6 -3.76 -2.82 -9.32
CA TYR A 6 -2.40 -2.51 -9.75
C TYR A 6 -2.32 -1.36 -10.76
N ASP A 7 -3.47 -0.87 -11.24
CA ASP A 7 -3.58 0.32 -12.09
C ASP A 7 -3.52 1.63 -11.27
N ILE A 8 -3.61 1.53 -9.95
CA ILE A 8 -3.60 2.70 -9.05
C ILE A 8 -2.18 3.26 -8.95
N GLU A 9 -2.02 4.54 -9.31
CA GLU A 9 -0.74 5.24 -9.23
C GLU A 9 -0.29 5.45 -7.78
N LEU A 10 0.92 4.95 -7.49
CA LEU A 10 1.62 5.11 -6.21
C LEU A 10 2.77 6.09 -6.39
N GLU A 11 2.87 7.08 -5.49
CA GLU A 11 4.02 7.99 -5.44
C GLU A 11 5.27 7.26 -4.91
N ASP A 12 6.43 7.93 -4.97
CA ASP A 12 7.65 7.40 -4.36
C ASP A 12 7.50 7.28 -2.83
N CYS A 13 8.22 6.32 -2.24
CA CYS A 13 8.19 6.12 -0.80
C CYS A 13 8.52 7.42 -0.04
N PRO A 14 7.68 7.87 0.90
CA PRO A 14 7.91 9.11 1.64
C PRO A 14 9.15 9.06 2.55
N ILE A 15 9.70 7.87 2.83
CA ILE A 15 10.88 7.66 3.68
C ILE A 15 12.16 7.67 2.86
N CYS A 16 12.31 6.74 1.91
CA CYS A 16 13.55 6.55 1.15
C CYS A 16 13.46 6.92 -0.34
N ARG A 17 12.28 7.37 -0.81
CA ARG A 17 11.97 7.55 -2.24
C ARG A 17 12.15 6.30 -3.10
N GLY A 18 12.10 5.12 -2.49
CA GLY A 18 12.03 3.84 -3.19
C GLY A 18 10.63 3.56 -3.76
N ALA A 19 10.48 2.45 -4.45
CA ALA A 19 9.19 2.08 -5.05
C ALA A 19 8.20 1.57 -3.98
N GLY A 20 6.97 2.06 -4.04
CA GLY A 20 5.83 1.48 -3.31
C GLY A 20 5.23 0.33 -4.09
N LEU A 21 5.03 -0.81 -3.44
CA LEU A 21 4.36 -1.97 -4.03
C LEU A 21 3.04 -2.21 -3.34
N MET A 22 1.99 -2.38 -4.12
CA MET A 22 0.70 -2.83 -3.61
C MET A 22 0.77 -4.31 -3.25
N GLN A 23 0.45 -4.62 -2.01
CA GLN A 23 0.30 -5.98 -1.50
C GLN A 23 -1.17 -6.29 -1.28
N ASP A 24 -1.58 -7.46 -1.78
CA ASP A 24 -2.92 -8.00 -1.66
C ASP A 24 -2.84 -9.38 -1.01
N GLU A 25 -3.45 -9.52 0.18
CA GLU A 25 -3.47 -10.76 0.94
C GLU A 25 -4.63 -11.68 0.52
N GLN A 26 -5.03 -11.63 -0.76
CA GLN A 26 -6.00 -12.51 -1.41
C GLN A 26 -7.25 -12.85 -0.57
N GLY A 27 -8.05 -11.84 -0.28
CA GLY A 27 -9.38 -11.99 0.35
C GLY A 27 -9.50 -11.46 1.77
N TRP A 28 -8.46 -10.80 2.29
CA TRP A 28 -8.50 -10.21 3.64
C TRP A 28 -8.16 -8.72 3.64
N SER A 29 -6.97 -8.36 3.20
CA SER A 29 -6.44 -6.99 3.31
C SER A 29 -5.58 -6.62 2.12
N VAL A 30 -5.50 -5.31 1.87
CA VAL A 30 -4.51 -4.70 1.00
C VAL A 30 -3.68 -3.68 1.78
N SER A 31 -2.45 -3.48 1.37
CA SER A 31 -1.53 -2.46 1.90
C SER A 31 -0.52 -2.05 0.83
N VAL A 32 0.20 -0.95 1.05
CA VAL A 32 1.36 -0.57 0.22
C VAL A 32 2.61 -0.68 1.06
N THR A 33 3.65 -1.33 0.54
CA THR A 33 4.92 -1.53 1.24
C THR A 33 6.10 -1.09 0.37
N CYS A 34 7.09 -0.45 0.98
CA CYS A 34 8.39 -0.17 0.38
C CYS A 34 9.31 -1.39 0.56
N MET A 35 9.86 -1.92 -0.54
CA MET A 35 10.83 -3.01 -0.44
C MET A 35 12.22 -2.57 0.02
N ASP A 36 12.54 -1.28 -0.11
CA ASP A 36 13.86 -0.75 0.23
C ASP A 36 14.00 -0.42 1.73
N CYS A 37 13.00 0.24 2.32
CA CYS A 37 13.04 0.68 3.73
C CYS A 37 12.02 -0.02 4.63
N GLY A 38 11.15 -0.87 4.09
CA GLY A 38 10.11 -1.56 4.86
C GLY A 38 9.00 -0.64 5.39
N ALA A 39 8.89 0.60 4.90
CA ALA A 39 7.74 1.45 5.21
C ALA A 39 6.46 0.84 4.64
N GLU A 40 5.39 0.76 5.42
CA GLU A 40 4.11 0.22 4.97
C GLU A 40 2.94 1.12 5.35
N THR A 41 1.86 1.10 4.59
CA THR A 41 0.61 1.75 5.02
C THR A 41 -0.14 0.87 6.01
N ALA A 42 -1.09 1.46 6.74
CA ALA A 42 -2.10 0.67 7.43
C ALA A 42 -2.81 -0.29 6.46
N HIS A 43 -3.12 -1.49 6.95
CA HIS A 43 -3.81 -2.51 6.18
C HIS A 43 -5.28 -2.14 6.08
N ALA A 44 -5.83 -2.18 4.87
CA ALA A 44 -7.26 -1.97 4.63
C ALA A 44 -7.92 -3.32 4.38
N GLU A 45 -8.75 -3.74 5.33
CA GLU A 45 -9.52 -4.98 5.23
C GLU A 45 -10.66 -4.84 4.20
N TYR A 46 -10.94 -5.92 3.48
CA TYR A 46 -12.03 -6.02 2.53
C TYR A 46 -12.66 -7.42 2.57
N ARG A 47 -13.93 -7.55 2.17
CA ARG A 47 -14.64 -8.84 2.15
C ARG A 47 -15.19 -9.22 0.78
N THR A 48 -15.28 -8.25 -0.12
CA THR A 48 -15.79 -8.41 -1.47
C THR A 48 -14.79 -7.88 -2.49
N PRO A 49 -14.84 -8.35 -3.76
CA PRO A 49 -13.94 -7.85 -4.81
C PRO A 49 -14.16 -6.36 -5.11
N GLU A 50 -15.36 -5.82 -4.86
CA GLU A 50 -15.65 -4.39 -4.99
C GLU A 50 -14.95 -3.59 -3.88
N GLU A 51 -15.08 -4.03 -2.62
CA GLU A 51 -14.38 -3.43 -1.48
C GLU A 51 -12.86 -3.55 -1.61
N ARG A 52 -12.34 -4.60 -2.26
CA ARG A 52 -10.90 -4.75 -2.53
C ARG A 52 -10.35 -3.54 -3.30
N LEU A 53 -11.07 -3.05 -4.30
CA LEU A 53 -10.65 -1.88 -5.07
C LEU A 53 -10.72 -0.59 -4.24
N GLU A 54 -11.76 -0.42 -3.44
CA GLU A 54 -11.88 0.73 -2.53
C GLU A 54 -10.78 0.72 -1.46
N ALA A 55 -10.50 -0.45 -0.89
CA ALA A 55 -9.42 -0.66 0.06
C ALA A 55 -8.06 -0.34 -0.58
N ALA A 56 -7.84 -0.77 -1.83
CA ALA A 56 -6.60 -0.52 -2.57
C ALA A 56 -6.40 0.98 -2.82
N ARG A 57 -7.46 1.69 -3.22
CA ARG A 57 -7.44 3.15 -3.38
C ARG A 57 -7.16 3.86 -2.05
N ARG A 58 -7.71 3.34 -0.95
CA ARG A 58 -7.51 3.91 0.38
C ARG A 58 -6.06 3.78 0.82
N VAL A 59 -5.42 2.63 0.64
CA VAL A 59 -4.01 2.43 1.01
C VAL A 59 -3.08 3.22 0.09
N ALA A 60 -3.38 3.29 -1.22
CA ALA A 60 -2.65 4.16 -2.14
C ALA A 60 -2.73 5.64 -1.74
N LEU A 61 -3.91 6.12 -1.35
CA LEU A 61 -4.09 7.48 -0.86
C LEU A 61 -3.29 7.74 0.43
N LEU A 62 -3.27 6.78 1.37
CA LEU A 62 -2.45 6.88 2.58
C LEU A 62 -0.97 6.98 2.23
N TRP A 63 -0.49 6.14 1.30
CA TRP A 63 0.87 6.15 0.81
C TRP A 63 1.26 7.50 0.20
N ASN A 64 0.45 7.99 -0.74
CA ASN A 64 0.68 9.27 -1.45
C ASN A 64 0.62 10.47 -0.49
N MET A 65 -0.20 10.40 0.57
CA MET A 65 -0.19 11.41 1.64
C MET A 65 1.03 11.30 2.59
N GLY A 66 1.90 10.30 2.42
CA GLY A 66 3.01 10.04 3.32
C GLY A 66 2.62 9.40 4.65
N LYS A 67 1.39 8.88 4.79
CA LYS A 67 0.89 8.23 6.00
C LYS A 67 1.30 6.76 6.05
N VAL A 68 2.60 6.54 6.26
CA VAL A 68 3.19 5.21 6.37
C VAL A 68 3.68 4.95 7.79
N VAL A 69 3.61 3.69 8.19
CA VAL A 69 4.27 3.12 9.36
C VAL A 69 5.65 2.69 8.92
N HIS A 70 6.67 3.24 9.56
CA HIS A 70 8.05 2.80 9.39
C HIS A 70 8.63 2.67 10.80
N THR A 71 8.87 1.43 11.23
CA THR A 71 9.39 1.12 12.57
C THR A 71 10.91 1.28 12.67
N GLY A 72 11.50 2.11 11.79
CA GLY A 72 12.94 2.21 11.55
C GLY A 72 13.78 1.86 12.77
N MET A 73 14.59 0.81 12.63
CA MET A 73 15.78 0.63 13.46
C MET A 73 16.68 1.85 13.21
N SER A 74 16.38 2.91 13.94
CA SER A 74 17.27 4.05 14.10
C SER A 74 18.37 3.56 15.04
N ASP A 75 19.55 3.27 14.49
CA ASP A 75 20.80 3.22 15.27
C ASP A 75 21.15 4.63 15.75
#